data_AF-A0A8T3NKY8-F1
#
_entry.id   AF-A0A8T3NKY8-F1
#
_cell.length_a   1.000
_cell.length_b   1.000
_cell.length_c   1.000
_cell.angle_alpha   90.00
_cell.angle_beta   90.00
_cell.angle_gamma   90.00
#
_symmetry.space_group_name_H-M   'P 1'
#
loop_
_entity.id
_entity.type
_entity.pdbx_description
1 polymer ?
#
loop_
_entity_poly.entity_id
_entity_poly.type
_entity_poly.pdbx_seq_one_letter_code
_entity_poly.pdbx_strand_id
1 'polypeptide(L)'
;MTSPLDPEVRQLRRHVGTLRRQIWLERALRLGARALALGFGVAVVLLALAWGTLTPIDPTYYGGPVMAAVGFALVLSLFRYPSPMEAARAADHRLGLRERIGTAVELAGGDRGRLQGSIARRQLATALDAAGWAREHWRGGPRVGRDLGVAAALGLLAAGLVLLTGLENRLPAPIPRPSLWSLLPRQDPSPEQVPPEDTTPRVVQERPSSPDQSGRTAGVTRALDDLRRGRESGGIGPQDAANRLGQAEAELGRQTTESRAQREAIDRLGR
;
A
#
# COMPACT_ATOMS: atom_id res chain seq x y z
N MET A 1 37.26 35.10 26.20
CA MET A 1 36.52 34.50 27.32
C MET A 1 35.46 33.57 26.76
N THR A 2 35.67 32.25 26.84
CA THR A 2 34.63 31.24 26.51
C THR A 2 33.55 31.30 27.58
N SER A 3 32.28 31.35 27.19
CA SER A 3 31.19 31.46 28.16
C SER A 3 31.06 30.12 28.90
N PRO A 4 30.84 30.11 30.23
CA PRO A 4 30.67 28.87 31.00
C PRO A 4 29.48 27.99 30.51
N LEU A 5 28.65 28.49 29.60
CA LEU A 5 27.55 27.77 28.95
C LEU A 5 27.97 26.92 27.74
N ASP A 6 29.16 27.15 27.20
CA ASP A 6 29.69 26.40 26.04
C ASP A 6 29.79 24.87 26.25
N PRO A 7 30.16 24.32 27.43
CA PRO A 7 30.16 22.87 27.63
C PRO A 7 28.75 22.25 27.62
N GLU A 8 27.78 22.87 28.30
CA GLU A 8 26.40 22.36 28.40
C GLU A 8 25.72 22.35 27.03
N VAL A 9 25.88 23.43 26.25
CA VAL A 9 25.33 23.51 24.88
C VAL A 9 25.95 22.45 23.97
N ARG A 10 27.27 22.20 24.06
CA ARG A 10 27.93 21.13 23.29
C ARG A 10 27.42 19.75 23.71
N GLN A 11 27.20 19.53 25.00
CA GLN A 11 26.64 18.28 25.51
C GLN A 11 25.21 18.08 25.01
N LEU A 12 24.36 19.11 25.03
CA LEU A 12 23.00 19.05 24.50
C LEU A 12 23.01 18.69 23.01
N ARG A 13 23.86 19.37 22.22
CA ARG A 13 24.00 19.08 20.78
C ARG A 13 24.42 17.64 20.50
N ARG A 14 25.30 17.06 21.33
CA ARG A 14 25.68 15.64 21.21
C ARG A 14 24.49 14.71 21.47
N HIS A 15 23.73 14.94 22.55
CA HIS A 15 22.55 14.12 22.88
C HIS A 15 21.47 14.21 21.80
N VAL A 16 21.13 15.43 21.37
CA VAL A 16 20.18 15.67 20.27
C VAL A 16 20.68 15.06 18.97
N GLY A 17 21.99 15.11 18.69
CA GLY A 17 22.60 14.46 17.54
C GLY A 17 22.39 12.93 17.53
N THR A 18 22.54 12.27 18.68
CA THR A 18 22.26 10.84 18.82
C THR A 18 20.78 10.53 18.62
N LEU A 19 19.88 11.29 19.25
CA LEU A 19 18.42 11.14 19.07
C LEU A 19 18.01 11.35 17.61
N ARG A 20 18.57 12.37 16.96
CA ARG A 20 18.37 12.66 15.54
C ARG A 20 18.76 11.48 14.66
N ARG A 21 19.92 10.85 14.91
CA ARG A 21 20.37 9.66 14.19
C ARG A 21 19.43 8.47 14.41
N GLN A 22 18.98 8.24 15.64
CA GLN A 22 18.03 7.16 15.95
C GLN A 22 16.67 7.37 15.26
N ILE A 23 16.13 8.58 15.31
CA ILE A 23 14.87 8.93 14.62
C ILE A 23 15.02 8.78 13.11
N TRP A 24 16.13 9.24 12.55
CA TRP A 24 16.41 9.09 11.13
C TRP A 24 16.53 7.62 10.73
N LEU A 25 17.28 6.80 11.48
CA LEU A 25 17.40 5.36 11.25
C LEU A 25 16.03 4.67 11.31
N GLU A 26 15.16 5.04 12.25
CA GLU A 26 13.80 4.47 12.33
C GLU A 26 12.96 4.83 11.09
N ARG A 27 13.03 6.09 10.64
CA ARG A 27 12.32 6.54 9.43
C ARG A 27 12.88 5.86 8.18
N ALA A 28 14.20 5.77 8.06
CA ALA A 28 14.92 5.12 6.98
C ALA A 28 14.54 3.63 6.90
N LEU A 29 14.56 2.94 8.03
CA LEU A 29 14.23 1.52 8.12
C LEU A 29 12.76 1.26 7.77
N ARG A 30 11.84 2.11 8.24
CA ARG A 30 10.42 2.00 7.89
C ARG A 30 10.18 2.24 6.40
N LEU A 31 10.82 3.26 5.83
CA LEU A 31 10.73 3.55 4.41
C LEU A 31 11.31 2.41 3.57
N GLY A 32 12.50 1.91 3.95
CA GLY A 32 13.15 0.78 3.32
C GLY A 32 12.29 -0.49 3.38
N ALA A 33 11.69 -0.79 4.53
CA ALA A 33 10.78 -1.93 4.67
C ALA A 33 9.56 -1.82 3.72
N ARG A 34 8.95 -0.64 3.61
CA ARG A 34 7.82 -0.42 2.69
C ARG A 34 8.22 -0.50 1.23
N ALA A 35 9.37 0.06 0.87
CA ALA A 35 9.90 -0.02 -0.48
C ALA A 35 10.23 -1.47 -0.85
N LEU A 36 10.84 -2.23 0.06
CA LEU A 36 11.08 -3.66 -0.11
C LEU A 36 9.77 -4.43 -0.26
N ALA A 37 8.77 -4.18 0.59
CA ALA A 37 7.46 -4.81 0.47
C ALA A 37 6.81 -4.53 -0.90
N LEU A 38 6.87 -3.29 -1.38
CA LEU A 38 6.39 -2.93 -2.71
C LEU A 38 7.20 -3.63 -3.82
N GLY A 39 8.54 -3.62 -3.73
CA GLY A 39 9.42 -4.27 -4.69
C GLY A 39 9.17 -5.78 -4.78
N PHE A 40 9.07 -6.46 -3.64
CA PHE A 40 8.72 -7.88 -3.58
C PHE A 40 7.30 -8.15 -4.05
N GLY A 41 6.33 -7.29 -3.71
CA GLY A 41 4.95 -7.40 -4.20
C GLY A 41 4.89 -7.34 -5.73
N VAL A 42 5.60 -6.38 -6.34
CA VAL A 42 5.72 -6.29 -7.80
C VAL A 42 6.40 -7.52 -8.38
N ALA A 43 7.51 -7.99 -7.78
CA ALA A 43 8.21 -9.19 -8.23
C ALA A 43 7.30 -10.45 -8.19
N VAL A 44 6.51 -10.61 -7.13
CA VAL A 44 5.54 -11.71 -6.99
C VAL A 44 4.47 -11.63 -8.07
N VAL A 45 3.91 -10.44 -8.32
CA VAL A 45 2.90 -10.24 -9.37
C VAL A 45 3.49 -10.55 -10.76
N LEU A 46 4.71 -10.09 -11.05
CA LEU A 46 5.40 -10.40 -12.29
C LEU A 46 5.67 -11.91 -12.43
N LEU A 47 6.07 -12.60 -11.36
CA LEU A 47 6.27 -14.05 -11.40
C LEU A 47 4.97 -14.81 -11.63
N ALA A 48 3.89 -14.39 -10.96
CA ALA A 48 2.57 -14.99 -11.14
C ALA A 48 2.04 -14.78 -12.57
N LEU A 49 2.24 -13.58 -13.13
CA LEU A 49 1.91 -13.27 -14.53
C LEU A 49 2.73 -14.11 -15.49
N ALA A 50 4.05 -14.18 -15.32
CA ALA A 50 4.95 -14.99 -16.14
C ALA A 50 4.53 -16.46 -16.17
N TRP A 51 4.14 -16.97 -15.01
CA TRP A 51 3.66 -18.33 -14.85
C TRP A 51 2.32 -18.54 -15.57
N GLY A 52 1.39 -17.57 -15.47
CA GLY A 52 0.10 -17.62 -16.17
C GLY A 52 0.19 -17.47 -17.69
N THR A 53 1.17 -16.72 -18.20
CA THR A 53 1.39 -16.51 -19.65
C THR A 53 2.33 -17.53 -20.28
N LEU A 54 2.96 -18.41 -19.47
CA LEU A 54 4.01 -19.33 -19.89
C LEU A 54 5.19 -18.65 -20.61
N THR A 55 5.43 -17.37 -20.35
CA THR A 55 6.55 -16.64 -20.95
C THR A 55 7.77 -16.77 -20.07
N PRO A 56 8.90 -17.31 -20.57
CA PRO A 56 10.14 -17.32 -19.81
C PRO A 56 10.62 -15.88 -19.63
N ILE A 57 10.57 -15.37 -18.40
CA ILE A 57 11.11 -14.06 -18.08
C ILE A 57 12.52 -14.25 -17.51
N ASP A 58 13.47 -13.47 -18.05
CA ASP A 58 14.85 -13.44 -17.58
C ASP A 58 14.90 -13.02 -16.09
N PRO A 59 15.66 -13.73 -15.23
CA PRO A 59 15.86 -13.38 -13.81
C PRO A 59 16.15 -11.90 -13.53
N THR A 60 16.81 -11.21 -14.47
CA THR A 60 17.11 -9.78 -14.38
C THR A 60 15.87 -8.89 -14.23
N TYR A 61 14.72 -9.27 -14.83
CA TYR A 61 13.50 -8.49 -14.79
C TYR A 61 12.82 -8.48 -13.41
N TYR A 62 13.01 -9.49 -12.57
CA TYR A 62 12.43 -9.52 -11.22
C TYR A 62 13.36 -8.88 -10.18
N GLY A 63 14.69 -8.92 -10.40
CA GLY A 63 15.66 -8.24 -9.55
C GLY A 63 15.62 -6.71 -9.69
N GLY A 64 15.35 -6.21 -10.89
CA GLY A 64 15.28 -4.78 -11.20
C GLY A 64 14.34 -3.99 -10.29
N PRO A 65 13.04 -4.38 -10.14
CA PRO A 65 12.09 -3.69 -9.27
C PRO A 65 12.53 -3.62 -7.80
N VAL A 66 13.10 -4.71 -7.26
CA VAL A 66 13.58 -4.75 -5.88
C VAL A 66 14.76 -3.79 -5.70
N MET A 67 15.74 -3.82 -6.61
CA MET A 67 16.89 -2.92 -6.57
C MET A 67 16.49 -1.45 -6.74
N ALA A 68 15.57 -1.16 -7.67
CA ALA A 68 15.04 0.17 -7.88
C ALA A 68 14.31 0.69 -6.63
N ALA A 69 13.49 -0.14 -5.98
CA ALA A 69 12.79 0.23 -4.75
C ALA A 69 13.76 0.53 -3.60
N VAL A 70 14.80 -0.30 -3.42
CA VAL A 70 15.85 -0.08 -2.40
C VAL A 70 16.64 1.21 -2.70
N GLY A 71 17.07 1.40 -3.95
CA GLY A 71 17.79 2.61 -4.37
C GLY A 71 16.96 3.86 -4.13
N PHE A 72 15.70 3.86 -4.53
CA PHE A 72 14.77 4.97 -4.31
C PHE A 72 14.57 5.26 -2.82
N ALA A 73 14.40 4.24 -1.98
CA ALA A 73 14.25 4.41 -0.54
C ALA A 73 15.51 5.01 0.12
N LEU A 74 16.70 4.56 -0.29
CA LEU A 74 17.98 5.10 0.20
C LEU A 74 18.13 6.58 -0.16
N VAL A 75 17.89 6.93 -1.43
CA VAL A 75 17.97 8.30 -1.92
C VAL A 75 16.97 9.19 -1.16
N LEU A 76 15.71 8.77 -1.06
CA LEU A 76 14.68 9.53 -0.36
C LEU A 76 14.97 9.66 1.14
N SER A 77 15.60 8.65 1.75
CA SER A 77 16.04 8.68 3.15
C SER A 77 17.16 9.70 3.38
N LEU A 78 18.11 9.82 2.45
CA LEU A 78 19.17 10.83 2.51
C LEU A 78 18.59 12.25 2.44
N PHE A 79 17.61 12.49 1.55
CA PHE A 79 16.96 13.80 1.42
C PHE A 79 16.06 14.17 2.60
N ARG A 80 15.64 13.20 3.43
CA ARG A 80 14.75 13.41 4.58
C ARG A 80 15.45 13.36 5.92
N TYR A 81 16.67 13.90 5.98
CA TYR A 81 17.40 14.03 7.24
C TYR A 81 16.73 15.07 8.15
N PRO A 82 16.18 14.69 9.32
CA PRO A 82 15.39 15.59 10.16
C PRO A 82 16.22 16.76 10.68
N SER A 83 15.62 17.93 10.88
CA SER A 83 16.29 19.05 11.55
C SER A 83 16.48 18.75 13.06
N PRO A 84 17.46 19.38 13.75
CA PRO A 84 17.64 19.19 15.20
C PRO A 84 16.39 19.55 16.01
N MET A 85 15.66 20.59 15.58
CA MET A 85 14.40 21.01 16.22
C MET A 85 13.29 19.98 16.01
N GLU A 86 13.14 19.43 14.80
CA GLU A 86 12.19 18.34 14.55
C GLU A 86 12.52 17.10 15.37
N ALA A 87 13.80 16.74 15.50
CA ALA A 87 14.23 15.61 16.29
C ALA A 87 13.90 15.80 17.78
N ALA A 88 14.14 17.00 18.31
CA ALA A 88 13.78 17.35 19.68
C ALA A 88 12.27 17.27 19.92
N ARG A 89 11.45 17.90 19.06
CA ARG A 89 9.99 17.85 19.16
C ARG A 89 9.43 16.43 19.03
N ALA A 90 9.98 15.63 18.11
CA ALA A 90 9.58 14.24 17.95
C ALA A 90 9.93 13.40 19.19
N ALA A 91 11.07 13.65 19.81
CA ALA A 91 11.44 13.00 21.07
C ALA A 91 10.51 13.42 22.21
N ASP A 92 10.25 14.72 22.36
CA ASP A 92 9.37 15.25 23.40
C ASP A 92 7.94 14.69 23.29
N HIS A 93 7.38 14.64 22.08
CA HIS A 93 6.03 14.12 21.85
C HIS A 93 5.94 12.63 22.15
N ARG A 94 6.94 11.85 21.75
CA ARG A 94 6.93 10.38 21.93
C ARG A 94 7.11 9.96 23.39
N LEU A 95 7.93 10.70 24.12
CA LEU A 95 8.30 10.38 25.49
C LEU A 95 7.52 11.20 26.53
N GLY A 96 6.60 12.07 26.09
CA GLY A 96 5.79 12.90 26.97
C GLY A 96 6.59 13.94 27.76
N LEU A 97 7.72 14.41 27.23
CA LEU A 97 8.64 15.32 27.95
C LEU A 97 8.19 16.78 28.00
N ARG A 98 6.98 17.09 27.50
CA ARG A 98 6.38 18.44 27.53
C ARG A 98 7.32 19.53 26.98
N GLU A 99 7.88 19.29 25.81
CA GLU A 99 8.70 20.25 25.04
C GLU A 99 10.04 20.67 25.69
N ARG A 100 10.48 19.99 26.76
CA ARG A 100 11.72 20.33 27.47
C ARG A 100 12.96 20.32 26.58
N ILE A 101 13.09 19.34 25.68
CA ILE A 101 14.25 19.25 24.79
C ILE A 101 14.13 20.30 23.67
N GLY A 102 12.93 20.49 23.11
CA GLY A 102 12.64 21.51 22.12
C GLY A 102 13.00 22.91 22.58
N THR A 103 12.53 23.32 23.76
CA THR A 103 12.85 24.62 24.36
C THR A 103 14.36 24.79 24.57
N ALA A 104 15.07 23.74 25.03
CA ALA A 104 16.51 23.83 25.22
C ALA A 104 17.28 23.97 23.90
N VAL A 105 16.83 23.30 22.83
CA VAL A 105 17.39 23.47 21.48
C VAL A 105 17.14 24.87 20.95
N GLU A 106 15.97 25.44 21.23
CA GLU A 106 15.63 26.82 20.86
C GLU A 106 16.51 27.83 21.60
N LEU A 107 16.64 27.69 22.92
CA LEU A 107 17.53 28.51 23.75
C LEU A 107 18.99 28.39 23.33
N ALA A 108 19.44 27.19 22.96
CA ALA A 108 20.81 26.94 22.46
C ALA A 108 21.06 27.44 21.02
N GLY A 109 20.00 27.69 20.26
CA GLY A 109 20.04 28.26 18.91
C GLY A 109 19.85 29.78 18.87
N GLY A 110 19.25 30.36 19.90
CA GLY A 110 18.97 31.79 20.02
C GLY A 110 20.19 32.65 20.40
N ASP A 111 19.97 33.96 20.45
CA ASP A 111 20.99 34.94 20.81
C ASP A 111 21.59 34.67 22.20
N ARG A 112 22.92 34.59 22.27
CA ARG A 112 23.70 34.29 23.50
C ARG A 112 23.35 35.20 24.68
N GLY A 113 22.85 36.42 24.42
CA GLY A 113 22.41 37.35 25.44
C GLY A 113 21.24 36.85 26.30
N ARG A 114 20.34 36.02 25.75
CA ARG A 114 19.16 35.50 26.50
C ARG A 114 19.51 34.38 27.47
N LEU A 115 20.69 33.77 27.35
CA LEU A 115 21.13 32.65 28.20
C LEU A 115 21.82 33.09 29.50
N GLN A 116 22.01 34.40 29.74
CA GLN A 116 22.73 34.89 30.92
C GLN A 116 21.94 34.76 32.24
N GLY A 117 20.63 34.45 32.18
CA GLY A 117 19.80 34.26 33.38
C GLY A 117 20.05 32.93 34.10
N SER A 118 20.03 32.94 35.44
CA SER A 118 20.11 31.73 36.28
C SER A 118 18.99 30.72 35.99
N ILE A 119 17.83 31.21 35.55
CA ILE A 119 16.67 30.39 35.13
C ILE A 119 17.00 29.59 33.87
N ALA A 120 17.65 30.22 32.87
CA ALA A 120 18.03 29.55 31.62
C ALA A 120 19.00 28.39 31.86
N ARG A 121 19.95 28.55 32.81
CA ARG A 121 20.84 27.46 33.23
C ARG A 121 20.10 26.29 33.86
N ARG A 122 19.17 26.54 34.78
CA ARG A 122 18.36 25.47 35.40
C ARG A 122 17.50 24.74 34.38
N GLN A 123 16.90 25.47 33.43
CA GLN A 123 16.14 24.87 32.32
C GLN A 123 17.03 24.00 31.41
N LEU A 124 18.23 24.49 31.09
CA LEU A 124 19.20 23.74 30.28
C LEU A 124 19.67 22.46 30.98
N ALA A 125 19.97 22.52 32.28
CA ALA A 125 20.33 21.34 33.07
C ALA A 125 19.19 20.30 33.09
N THR A 126 17.95 20.75 33.34
CA THR A 126 16.76 19.88 33.34
C THR A 126 16.54 19.23 31.97
N ALA A 127 16.80 19.96 30.88
CA ALA A 127 16.67 19.44 29.53
C ALA A 127 17.81 18.47 29.16
N LEU A 128 19.01 18.66 29.69
CA LEU A 128 20.12 17.71 29.55
C LEU A 128 19.77 16.38 30.22
N ASP A 129 19.23 16.41 31.44
CA ASP A 129 18.79 15.20 32.15
C ASP A 129 17.67 14.50 31.37
N ALA A 130 16.68 15.26 30.88
CA ALA A 130 15.61 14.73 30.04
C ALA A 130 16.13 14.12 28.73
N ALA A 131 17.12 14.75 28.07
CA ALA A 131 17.73 14.24 26.84
C ALA A 131 18.57 12.97 27.09
N GLY A 132 19.26 12.89 28.23
CA GLY A 132 19.97 11.68 28.68
C GLY A 132 19.00 10.52 28.90
N TRP A 133 17.95 10.76 29.70
CA TRP A 133 16.90 9.78 29.96
C TRP A 133 16.20 9.32 28.68
N ALA A 134 15.89 10.26 27.78
CA ALA A 134 15.25 9.99 26.49
C ALA A 134 16.09 9.05 25.61
N ARG A 135 17.42 9.23 25.62
CA ARG A 135 18.35 8.39 24.86
C ARG A 135 18.36 6.95 25.39
N GLU A 136 18.35 6.77 26.69
CA GLU A 136 18.39 5.45 27.34
C GLU A 136 17.06 4.70 27.20
N HIS A 137 15.94 5.43 27.20
CA HIS A 137 14.60 4.86 27.12
C HIS A 137 14.03 4.86 25.70
N TRP A 138 14.86 5.15 24.68
CA TRP A 138 14.43 5.13 23.29
C TRP A 138 14.15 3.70 22.82
N ARG A 139 12.89 3.28 22.91
CA ARG A 139 12.42 2.02 22.31
C ARG A 139 11.91 2.29 20.91
N GLY A 140 12.50 1.63 19.91
CA GLY A 140 12.04 1.68 18.51
C GLY A 140 10.53 1.40 18.39
N GLY A 141 9.87 1.99 17.40
CA GLY A 141 8.41 1.96 17.34
C GLY A 141 7.89 0.58 16.95
N PRO A 142 6.79 0.07 17.54
CA PRO A 142 6.24 -1.26 17.23
C PRO A 142 5.87 -1.42 15.74
N ARG A 143 5.61 -0.30 15.05
CA ARG A 143 5.29 -0.26 13.62
C ARG A 143 6.44 -0.73 12.72
N VAL A 144 7.69 -0.57 13.15
CA VAL A 144 8.85 -0.99 12.34
C VAL A 144 8.91 -2.51 12.22
N GLY A 145 8.64 -3.23 13.32
CA GLY A 145 8.59 -4.69 13.31
C GLY A 145 7.52 -5.23 12.37
N ARG A 146 6.33 -4.60 12.34
CA ARG A 146 5.25 -4.98 11.43
C ARG A 146 5.63 -4.78 9.96
N ASP A 147 6.16 -3.61 9.61
CA ASP A 147 6.52 -3.30 8.22
C ASP A 147 7.67 -4.22 7.74
N LEU A 148 8.64 -4.55 8.62
CA LEU A 148 9.68 -5.55 8.33
C LEU A 148 9.13 -6.96 8.19
N GLY A 149 8.18 -7.36 9.04
CA GLY A 149 7.54 -8.68 8.95
C GLY A 149 6.81 -8.87 7.62
N VAL A 150 6.10 -7.84 7.14
CA VAL A 150 5.45 -7.87 5.81
C VAL A 150 6.49 -7.96 4.69
N ALA A 151 7.55 -7.14 4.74
CA ALA A 151 8.63 -7.19 3.75
C ALA A 151 9.31 -8.57 3.71
N ALA A 152 9.57 -9.16 4.88
CA ALA A 152 10.17 -10.49 5.00
C ALA A 152 9.25 -11.58 4.46
N ALA A 153 7.94 -11.54 4.79
CA ALA A 153 6.97 -12.51 4.29
C ALA A 153 6.86 -12.46 2.75
N LEU A 154 6.82 -11.27 2.16
CA LEU A 154 6.81 -11.09 0.70
C LEU A 154 8.14 -11.51 0.06
N GLY A 155 9.27 -11.23 0.70
CA GLY A 155 10.59 -11.67 0.24
C GLY A 155 10.71 -13.20 0.23
N LEU A 156 10.24 -13.87 1.28
CA LEU A 156 10.19 -15.34 1.34
C LEU A 156 9.25 -15.93 0.28
N LEU A 157 8.08 -15.31 0.08
CA LEU A 157 7.15 -15.71 -0.98
C LEU A 157 7.79 -15.59 -2.36
N ALA A 158 8.44 -14.45 -2.66
CA ALA A 158 9.14 -14.22 -3.91
C ALA A 158 10.27 -15.24 -4.13
N ALA A 159 11.10 -15.48 -3.10
CA ALA A 159 12.18 -16.46 -3.16
C ALA A 159 11.65 -17.89 -3.38
N GLY A 160 10.57 -18.27 -2.71
CA GLY A 160 9.92 -19.57 -2.89
C GLY A 160 9.39 -19.76 -4.31
N LEU A 161 8.77 -18.72 -4.88
CA LEU A 161 8.29 -18.76 -6.27
C LEU A 161 9.47 -18.86 -7.27
N VAL A 162 10.57 -18.15 -7.05
CA VAL A 162 11.79 -18.25 -7.89
C VAL A 162 12.42 -19.64 -7.79
N LEU A 163 12.47 -20.24 -6.60
CA LEU A 163 12.96 -21.61 -6.44
C LEU A 163 12.06 -22.59 -7.19
N LEU A 164 10.73 -22.40 -7.12
CA LEU A 164 9.77 -23.25 -7.81
C LEU A 164 9.91 -23.18 -9.33
N THR A 165 10.11 -21.99 -9.90
CA THR A 165 10.36 -21.83 -11.34
C THR A 165 11.72 -22.39 -11.76
N GLY A 166 12.74 -22.28 -10.90
CA GLY A 166 14.05 -22.88 -11.14
C GLY A 166 14.05 -24.42 -11.11
N LEU A 167 13.21 -25.02 -10.27
CA LEU A 167 13.04 -26.48 -10.17
C LEU A 167 12.43 -27.07 -11.44
N GLU A 168 11.47 -26.37 -12.05
CA GLU A 168 10.85 -26.79 -13.30
C GLU A 168 11.87 -26.96 -14.42
N ASN A 169 12.82 -26.01 -14.54
CA ASN A 169 13.87 -26.05 -15.56
C ASN A 169 14.88 -27.20 -15.37
N ARG A 170 14.87 -27.87 -14.21
CA ARG A 170 15.77 -28.99 -13.91
C ARG A 170 15.13 -30.37 -14.08
N LEU A 171 13.82 -30.44 -14.30
CA LEU A 171 13.14 -31.72 -14.48
C LEU A 171 13.39 -32.25 -15.90
N PRO A 172 13.83 -33.52 -16.06
CA PRO A 172 14.27 -34.07 -17.36
C PRO A 172 13.13 -34.37 -18.35
N ALA A 173 11.86 -34.14 -17.99
CA ALA A 173 10.73 -34.30 -18.88
C ALA A 173 9.79 -33.08 -18.73
N PRO A 174 9.59 -32.27 -19.79
CA PRO A 174 8.60 -31.20 -19.76
C PRO A 174 7.22 -31.84 -19.66
N ILE A 175 6.61 -31.78 -18.47
CA ILE A 175 5.22 -32.18 -18.30
C ILE A 175 4.40 -31.21 -19.17
N PRO A 176 3.66 -31.68 -20.19
CA PRO A 176 2.86 -30.80 -21.04
C PRO A 176 1.83 -30.07 -20.16
N ARG A 177 2.05 -28.78 -19.94
CA ARG A 177 1.14 -27.97 -19.16
C ARG A 177 -0.09 -27.64 -20.01
N PRO A 178 -1.31 -27.97 -19.56
CA PRO A 178 -2.51 -27.51 -20.24
C PRO A 178 -2.51 -25.99 -20.21
N SER A 179 -2.47 -25.36 -21.39
CA SER A 179 -2.59 -23.91 -21.47
C SER A 179 -3.97 -23.51 -20.95
N LEU A 180 -4.10 -22.39 -20.23
CA LEU A 180 -5.42 -21.89 -19.81
C LEU A 180 -6.38 -21.72 -21.00
N TRP A 181 -5.84 -21.43 -22.18
CA TRP A 181 -6.56 -21.37 -23.45
C TRP A 181 -7.17 -22.70 -23.89
N SER A 182 -6.60 -23.84 -23.48
CA SER A 182 -7.16 -25.17 -23.75
C SER A 182 -8.37 -25.50 -22.85
N LEU A 183 -8.54 -24.79 -21.73
CA LEU A 183 -9.68 -24.96 -20.81
C LEU A 183 -10.85 -24.03 -21.14
N LEU A 184 -10.60 -22.94 -21.86
CA LEU A 184 -11.68 -22.13 -22.41
C LEU A 184 -12.38 -22.96 -23.49
N PRO A 185 -13.73 -23.09 -23.44
CA PRO A 185 -14.46 -23.79 -24.48
C PRO A 185 -14.07 -23.16 -25.80
N ARG A 186 -13.34 -23.93 -26.61
CA ARG A 186 -13.00 -23.54 -27.96
C ARG A 186 -14.34 -23.32 -28.62
N GLN A 187 -14.65 -22.06 -28.90
CA GLN A 187 -15.75 -21.73 -29.79
C GLN A 187 -15.21 -22.16 -31.14
N ASP A 188 -15.29 -23.47 -31.41
CA ASP A 188 -14.95 -24.00 -32.71
C ASP A 188 -15.70 -23.10 -33.69
N PRO A 189 -14.98 -22.46 -34.64
CA PRO A 189 -15.61 -21.59 -35.61
C PRO A 189 -16.74 -22.42 -36.19
N SER A 190 -17.97 -21.99 -35.88
CA SER A 190 -19.18 -22.66 -36.31
C SER A 190 -18.93 -22.97 -37.78
N PRO A 191 -18.89 -24.26 -38.18
CA PRO A 191 -18.49 -24.63 -39.52
C PRO A 191 -19.28 -23.73 -40.45
N GLU A 192 -18.52 -22.95 -41.22
CA GLU A 192 -19.02 -22.00 -42.19
C GLU A 192 -20.23 -22.64 -42.84
N GLN A 193 -21.41 -22.08 -42.52
CA GLN A 193 -22.67 -22.55 -43.04
C GLN A 193 -22.54 -22.43 -44.55
N VAL A 194 -22.17 -23.52 -45.20
CA VAL A 194 -22.48 -23.76 -46.60
C VAL A 194 -23.98 -23.44 -46.71
N PRO A 195 -24.38 -22.47 -47.54
CA PRO A 195 -25.76 -22.01 -47.62
C PRO A 195 -26.68 -23.21 -47.85
N PRO A 196 -27.59 -23.54 -46.92
CA PRO A 196 -28.62 -24.51 -47.21
C PRO A 196 -29.62 -23.85 -48.17
N GLU A 197 -29.72 -24.42 -49.36
CA GLU A 197 -30.83 -24.20 -50.27
C GLU A 197 -32.14 -24.55 -49.57
N ASP A 198 -33.15 -23.72 -49.83
CA ASP A 198 -34.50 -23.74 -49.28
C ASP A 198 -35.06 -25.15 -49.00
N THR A 199 -35.58 -25.38 -47.79
CA THR A 199 -37.03 -25.50 -47.56
C THR A 199 -37.37 -25.96 -46.12
N THR A 200 -38.46 -25.39 -45.62
CA THR A 200 -39.38 -25.84 -44.55
C THR A 200 -39.31 -25.21 -43.13
N PRO A 201 -40.48 -25.03 -42.49
CA PRO A 201 -40.70 -24.01 -41.48
C PRO A 201 -40.61 -24.53 -40.03
N ARG A 202 -40.18 -23.63 -39.14
CA ARG A 202 -40.80 -23.32 -37.84
C ARG A 202 -41.09 -24.51 -36.90
N VAL A 203 -40.23 -24.67 -35.89
CA VAL A 203 -40.68 -24.96 -34.51
C VAL A 203 -39.87 -24.08 -33.56
N VAL A 204 -40.51 -23.01 -33.08
CA VAL A 204 -40.06 -22.20 -31.96
C VAL A 204 -40.25 -23.06 -30.71
N GLN A 205 -39.15 -23.52 -30.12
CA GLN A 205 -39.18 -24.17 -28.82
C GLN A 205 -38.87 -23.11 -27.75
N GLU A 206 -39.94 -22.51 -27.22
CA GLU A 206 -39.91 -21.66 -26.03
C GLU A 206 -39.33 -22.47 -24.87
N ARG A 207 -38.10 -22.10 -24.45
CA ARG A 207 -37.57 -22.52 -23.16
C ARG A 207 -38.29 -21.71 -22.08
N PRO A 208 -38.83 -22.35 -21.03
CA PRO A 208 -39.46 -21.66 -19.92
C PRO A 208 -38.44 -20.76 -19.23
N SER A 209 -38.72 -19.47 -19.24
CA SER A 209 -38.05 -18.43 -18.46
C SER A 209 -38.26 -18.72 -16.98
N SER A 210 -37.20 -19.10 -16.27
CA SER A 210 -37.20 -19.17 -14.82
C SER A 210 -37.54 -17.78 -14.25
N PRO A 211 -38.58 -17.66 -13.39
CA PRO A 211 -38.93 -16.39 -12.79
C PRO A 211 -37.93 -16.02 -11.67
N ASP A 212 -37.53 -14.75 -11.68
CA ASP A 212 -37.48 -13.89 -10.50
C ASP A 212 -36.24 -13.80 -9.57
N GLN A 213 -35.01 -13.92 -10.10
CA GLN A 213 -33.85 -13.32 -9.41
C GLN A 213 -33.05 -12.32 -10.25
N SER A 214 -33.32 -12.24 -11.55
CA SER A 214 -32.55 -11.39 -12.47
C SER A 214 -33.00 -9.92 -12.53
N GLY A 215 -34.09 -9.55 -11.84
CA GLY A 215 -34.67 -8.20 -11.92
C GLY A 215 -33.85 -7.11 -11.22
N ARG A 216 -33.12 -7.44 -10.15
CA ARG A 216 -32.43 -6.44 -9.31
C ARG A 216 -31.08 -6.01 -9.85
N THR A 217 -30.30 -6.93 -10.45
CA THR A 217 -29.01 -6.62 -11.07
C THR A 217 -29.15 -6.08 -12.50
N ALA A 218 -30.25 -6.42 -13.18
CA ALA A 218 -30.50 -5.97 -14.55
C ALA A 218 -30.61 -4.45 -14.71
N GLY A 219 -31.10 -3.74 -13.68
CA GLY A 219 -31.18 -2.28 -13.69
C GLY A 219 -29.79 -1.62 -13.70
N VAL A 220 -28.88 -2.14 -12.88
CA VAL A 220 -27.50 -1.60 -12.76
C VAL A 220 -26.68 -1.92 -14.01
N THR A 221 -26.81 -3.14 -14.56
CA THR A 221 -26.11 -3.49 -15.80
C THR A 221 -26.60 -2.66 -16.98
N ARG A 222 -27.91 -2.40 -17.08
CA ARG A 222 -28.48 -1.53 -18.13
C ARG A 222 -28.01 -0.08 -17.98
N ALA A 223 -27.94 0.45 -16.75
CA ALA A 223 -27.42 1.79 -16.49
C ALA A 223 -25.92 1.95 -16.84
N LEU A 224 -25.12 0.91 -16.61
CA LEU A 224 -23.70 0.88 -17.00
C LEU A 224 -23.53 0.79 -18.53
N ASP A 225 -24.35 -0.01 -19.20
CA ASP A 225 -24.35 -0.12 -20.67
C ASP A 225 -24.78 1.19 -21.33
N ASP A 226 -25.77 1.90 -20.77
CA ASP A 226 -26.19 3.22 -21.26
C ASP A 226 -25.12 4.30 -21.05
N LEU A 227 -24.39 4.26 -19.92
CA LEU A 227 -23.24 5.14 -19.69
C LEU A 227 -22.10 4.87 -20.67
N ARG A 228 -21.82 3.59 -20.94
CA ARG A 228 -20.81 3.19 -21.91
C ARG A 228 -21.18 3.68 -23.31
N ARG A 229 -22.42 3.41 -23.75
CA ARG A 229 -22.93 3.82 -25.07
C ARG A 229 -22.96 5.35 -25.22
N GLY A 230 -23.35 6.08 -24.17
CA GLY A 230 -23.36 7.55 -24.18
C GLY A 230 -21.97 8.20 -24.19
N ARG A 231 -20.96 7.51 -23.66
CA ARG A 231 -19.55 7.92 -23.76
C ARG A 231 -18.98 7.64 -25.15
N GLU A 232 -19.30 6.48 -25.72
CA GLU A 232 -18.92 6.11 -27.09
C GLU A 232 -19.55 7.06 -28.13
N SER A 233 -20.76 7.55 -27.89
CA SER A 233 -21.43 8.53 -28.77
C SER A 233 -21.00 9.99 -28.52
N GLY A 234 -20.09 10.26 -27.58
CA GLY A 234 -19.66 11.61 -27.20
C GLY A 234 -20.77 12.50 -26.62
N GLY A 235 -21.93 11.94 -26.27
CA GLY A 235 -23.11 12.71 -25.83
C GLY A 235 -23.12 13.03 -24.34
N ILE A 236 -22.24 12.40 -23.54
CA ILE A 236 -22.19 12.58 -22.09
C ILE A 236 -20.83 13.18 -21.70
N GLY A 237 -20.84 14.36 -21.09
CA GLY A 237 -19.65 15.00 -20.55
C GLY A 237 -19.06 14.21 -19.36
N PRO A 238 -17.75 14.32 -19.09
CA PRO A 238 -17.08 13.56 -18.01
C PRO A 238 -17.68 13.85 -16.62
N GLN A 239 -18.19 15.05 -16.40
CA GLN A 239 -18.82 15.46 -15.13
C GLN A 239 -20.20 14.82 -14.95
N ASP A 240 -21.00 14.71 -16.01
CA ASP A 240 -22.30 14.04 -15.97
C ASP A 240 -22.16 12.53 -15.79
N ALA A 241 -21.13 11.93 -16.40
CA ALA A 241 -20.81 10.53 -16.20
C ALA A 241 -20.44 10.24 -14.73
N ALA A 242 -19.64 11.11 -14.10
CA ALA A 242 -19.28 10.97 -12.69
C ALA A 242 -20.51 11.12 -11.76
N ASN A 243 -21.39 12.09 -12.05
CA ASN A 243 -22.62 12.28 -11.29
C ASN A 243 -23.56 11.07 -11.37
N ARG A 244 -23.73 10.49 -12.57
CA ARG A 244 -24.57 9.29 -12.78
C ARG A 244 -23.97 8.05 -12.12
N LEU A 245 -22.65 7.91 -12.14
CA LEU A 245 -21.97 6.81 -11.45
C LEU A 245 -22.14 6.92 -9.93
N GLY A 246 -22.00 8.12 -9.36
CA GLY A 246 -22.25 8.36 -7.94
C GLY A 246 -23.70 8.06 -7.52
N GLN A 247 -24.69 8.35 -8.38
CA GLN A 247 -26.09 7.97 -8.13
C GLN A 247 -26.28 6.45 -8.14
N ALA A 248 -25.69 5.75 -9.11
CA ALA A 248 -25.75 4.29 -9.20
C ALA A 248 -25.10 3.59 -7.98
N GLU A 249 -23.96 4.12 -7.50
CA GLU A 249 -23.30 3.61 -6.30
C GLU A 249 -24.15 3.81 -5.04
N ALA A 250 -24.77 4.99 -4.89
CA ALA A 250 -25.65 5.27 -3.77
C ALA A 250 -26.87 4.34 -3.75
N GLU A 251 -27.43 4.02 -4.92
CA GLU A 251 -28.56 3.10 -5.06
C GLU A 251 -28.17 1.65 -4.72
N LEU A 252 -27.00 1.19 -5.18
CA LEU A 252 -26.43 -0.11 -4.82
C LEU A 252 -26.18 -0.23 -3.30
N GLY A 253 -25.72 0.85 -2.67
CA GLY A 253 -25.53 0.95 -1.22
C GLY A 253 -26.85 0.81 -0.43
N ARG A 254 -27.94 1.39 -0.93
CA ARG A 254 -29.28 1.23 -0.33
C ARG A 254 -29.77 -0.21 -0.45
N GLN A 255 -29.65 -0.81 -1.64
CA GLN A 255 -30.09 -2.19 -1.89
C GLN A 255 -29.33 -3.22 -1.04
N THR A 256 -28.03 -3.04 -0.85
CA THR A 256 -27.22 -3.95 -0.01
C THR A 256 -27.61 -3.87 1.48
N THR A 257 -27.94 -2.68 1.96
CA THR A 257 -28.42 -2.47 3.33
C THR A 257 -29.81 -3.10 3.52
N GLU A 258 -30.72 -2.93 2.56
CA GLU A 258 -32.07 -3.52 2.58
C GLU A 258 -32.01 -5.06 2.53
N SER A 259 -31.14 -5.63 1.70
CA SER A 259 -30.94 -7.08 1.61
C SER A 259 -30.41 -7.68 2.92
N ARG A 260 -29.51 -6.98 3.63
CA ARG A 260 -29.06 -7.40 4.97
C ARG A 260 -30.19 -7.36 5.98
N ALA A 261 -30.96 -6.27 6.01
CA ALA A 261 -32.12 -6.14 6.90
C ALA A 261 -33.17 -7.23 6.63
N GLN A 262 -33.43 -7.57 5.37
CA GLN A 262 -34.36 -8.64 4.99
C GLN A 262 -33.85 -10.02 5.46
N ARG A 263 -32.55 -10.30 5.32
CA ARG A 263 -31.96 -11.55 5.83
C ARG A 263 -32.05 -11.66 7.35
N GLU A 264 -31.78 -10.57 8.08
CA GLU A 264 -31.92 -10.53 9.54
C GLU A 264 -33.38 -10.73 9.99
N ALA A 265 -34.34 -10.18 9.24
CA ALA A 265 -35.76 -10.39 9.51
C ALA A 265 -36.19 -11.86 9.30
N ILE A 266 -35.70 -12.51 8.25
CA ILE A 266 -35.96 -13.94 7.99
C ILE A 266 -35.31 -14.80 9.08
N ASP A 267 -34.08 -14.50 9.50
CA ASP A 267 -33.39 -15.25 10.58
C ASP A 267 -34.12 -15.13 11.93
N ARG A 268 -34.79 -14.00 12.18
CA ARG A 268 -35.64 -13.82 13.38
C ARG A 268 -36.93 -14.63 13.35
N LEU A 269 -37.52 -14.85 12.17
CA LEU A 269 -38.76 -15.64 12.03
C LEU A 269 -38.51 -17.16 12.11
N GLY A 270 -37.27 -17.60 11.93
CA GLY A 270 -36.87 -19.01 12.03
C GLY A 270 -36.53 -19.50 13.44
N ARG A 271 -36.58 -18.63 14.45
CA ARG A 271 -36.37 -18.96 15.88
C ARG A 271 -37.68 -18.94 16.64
#